data_AF-A0A1U6IIL3-F1
#
_entry.id   AF-A0A1U6IIL3-F1
#
_cell.length_a   1.000
_cell.length_b   1.000
_cell.length_c   1.000
_cell.angle_alpha   90.00
_cell.angle_beta   90.00
_cell.angle_gamma   90.00
#
_symmetry.space_group_name_H-M   'P 1'
#
loop_
_entity.id
_entity.type
_entity.pdbx_description
1 polymer ?
#
loop_
_entity_poly.entity_id
_entity_poly.type
_entity_poly.pdbx_seq_one_letter_code
_entity_poly.pdbx_strand_id
1 'polypeptide(L)'
;MLQELHRTLFAVDDKSWRGKKATLLFSLISRSREETEEEGGEAGWIEWEFTPDARKLIQASETYAVLNRQAVLGFRSNYALKLYELGALRLHRRQATWRGDMQALRAALGIPPEVYTDFAQLRRKVLEKAKAEIDQLAHFRVEWREIRQGRTVTELEFRFEPKGAPEVIETVDELDRHSAGRQARREGAVESISVGKGATPAPPKVVERKKPTETGFPTGSLRYGEYESEFRSIGRQYGGGWDVDMIADGFRAQMGERLERLRGAKLAAAWKGFCEGWVNRRGRPQ
;
A
#
# COMPACT_ATOMS: atom_id res chain seq x y z
N MET A 1 -20.64 5.62 3.43
CA MET A 1 -19.71 6.75 3.55
C MET A 1 -20.42 8.08 3.84
N LEU A 2 -21.38 8.53 3.01
CA LEU A 2 -22.04 9.84 3.22
C LEU A 2 -22.82 9.94 4.54
N GLN A 3 -23.41 8.85 5.00
CA GLN A 3 -24.08 8.81 6.31
C GLN A 3 -23.13 9.14 7.48
N GLU A 4 -21.84 8.79 7.38
CA GLU A 4 -20.84 9.15 8.40
C GLU A 4 -20.54 10.66 8.38
N LEU A 5 -20.48 11.26 7.19
CA LEU A 5 -20.29 12.70 7.04
C LEU A 5 -21.47 13.49 7.62
N HIS A 6 -22.71 13.02 7.43
CA HIS A 6 -23.91 13.61 8.07
C HIS A 6 -23.85 13.59 9.60
N ARG A 7 -23.26 12.54 10.17
CA ARG A 7 -23.12 12.34 11.62
C ARG A 7 -21.87 13.00 12.20
N THR A 8 -21.01 13.57 11.35
CA THR A 8 -19.81 14.27 11.80
C THR A 8 -20.20 15.62 12.39
N LEU A 9 -20.08 15.75 13.70
CA LEU A 9 -20.37 16.97 14.45
C LEU A 9 -19.08 17.75 14.74
N PHE A 10 -19.12 19.05 14.45
CA PHE A 10 -18.13 20.02 14.86
C PHE A 10 -18.57 20.67 16.17
N ALA A 11 -17.59 20.96 17.01
CA ALA A 11 -17.76 21.70 18.26
C ALA A 11 -16.82 22.90 18.26
N VAL A 12 -17.36 24.10 18.43
CA VAL A 12 -16.58 25.34 18.48
C VAL A 12 -17.00 26.19 19.67
N ASP A 13 -16.04 26.88 20.28
CA ASP A 13 -16.32 27.87 21.34
C ASP A 13 -17.11 29.04 20.75
N ASP A 14 -18.22 29.40 21.38
CA ASP A 14 -19.14 30.45 20.93
C ASP A 14 -19.80 31.17 22.13
N LYS A 15 -20.76 32.07 21.86
CA LYS A 15 -21.62 32.71 22.84
C LYS A 15 -23.09 32.38 22.57
N SER A 16 -23.80 31.99 23.62
CA SER A 16 -25.26 31.87 23.58
C SER A 16 -25.93 33.20 23.24
N TRP A 17 -27.21 33.16 22.86
CA TRP A 17 -28.02 34.38 22.66
C TRP A 17 -28.05 35.33 23.88
N ARG A 18 -27.73 34.83 25.08
CA ARG A 18 -27.58 35.61 26.32
C ARG A 18 -26.16 36.17 26.55
N GLY A 19 -25.25 36.03 25.59
CA GLY A 19 -23.86 36.47 25.67
C GLY A 19 -22.94 35.60 26.54
N LYS A 20 -23.43 34.51 27.13
CA LYS A 20 -22.61 33.59 27.95
C LYS A 20 -21.81 32.63 27.07
N LYS A 21 -20.61 32.23 27.52
CA LYS A 21 -19.78 31.19 26.87
C LYS A 21 -20.62 29.94 26.64
N ALA A 22 -20.58 29.44 25.42
CA ALA A 22 -21.29 28.25 24.97
C ALA A 22 -20.41 27.47 23.99
N THR A 23 -20.84 26.26 23.66
CA THR A 23 -20.27 25.46 22.58
C THR A 23 -21.33 25.32 21.51
N LEU A 24 -21.02 25.78 20.30
CA LEU A 24 -21.88 25.57 19.13
C LEU A 24 -21.59 24.19 18.56
N LEU A 25 -22.63 23.38 18.38
CA LEU A 25 -22.57 22.06 17.75
C LEU A 25 -23.31 22.09 16.41
N PHE A 26 -22.65 21.64 15.34
CA PHE A 26 -23.26 21.59 14.01
C PHE A 26 -22.67 20.46 13.15
N SER A 27 -23.43 19.95 12.20
CA SER A 27 -22.98 18.91 11.27
C SER A 27 -22.09 19.47 10.15
N LEU A 28 -21.25 18.62 9.56
CA LEU A 28 -20.42 18.99 8.41
C LEU A 28 -21.25 19.32 7.16
N ILE A 29 -22.06 18.35 6.73
CA ILE A 29 -22.89 18.44 5.53
C ILE A 29 -24.36 18.56 5.90
N SER A 30 -25.12 19.35 5.15
CA SER A 30 -26.57 19.51 5.30
C SER A 30 -27.35 18.52 4.45
N ARG A 31 -26.78 18.09 3.32
CA ARG A 31 -27.47 17.29 2.31
C ARG A 31 -26.48 16.49 1.47
N SER A 32 -26.93 15.33 1.00
CA SER A 32 -26.27 14.56 -0.05
C SER A 32 -27.29 13.88 -0.98
N ARG A 33 -26.87 13.56 -2.21
CA ARG A 33 -27.58 12.71 -3.18
C ARG A 33 -26.57 11.75 -3.81
N GLU A 34 -27.01 10.53 -4.03
CA GLU A 34 -26.26 9.50 -4.75
C GLU A 34 -27.11 9.15 -5.98
N GLU A 35 -26.52 9.24 -7.17
CA GLU A 35 -27.22 8.91 -8.42
C GLU A 35 -27.23 7.39 -8.63
N THR A 36 -28.40 6.85 -8.92
CA THR A 36 -28.62 5.43 -9.24
C THR A 36 -29.10 5.30 -10.67
N GLU A 37 -28.56 4.35 -11.41
CA GLU A 37 -29.03 3.98 -12.75
C GLU A 37 -30.40 3.30 -12.65
N GLU A 38 -31.22 3.42 -13.70
CA GLU A 38 -32.59 2.85 -13.74
C GLU A 38 -32.61 1.32 -13.57
N GLU A 39 -31.52 0.63 -13.91
CA GLU A 39 -31.34 -0.81 -13.70
C GLU A 39 -30.72 -1.17 -12.33
N GLY A 40 -30.60 -0.20 -11.42
CA GLY A 40 -30.08 -0.42 -10.06
C GLY A 40 -28.56 -0.38 -9.93
N GLY A 41 -27.85 0.13 -10.95
CA GLY A 41 -26.41 0.41 -10.90
C GLY A 41 -26.08 1.70 -10.15
N GLU A 42 -24.86 1.84 -9.64
CA GLU A 42 -24.36 3.10 -9.08
C GLU A 42 -23.81 3.97 -10.24
N ALA A 43 -24.43 5.14 -10.50
CA ALA A 43 -24.01 6.02 -11.59
C ALA A 43 -22.70 6.78 -11.28
N GLY A 44 -22.12 6.58 -10.08
CA GLY A 44 -20.80 7.09 -9.68
C GLY A 44 -20.77 8.58 -9.32
N TRP A 45 -21.88 9.31 -9.42
CA TRP A 45 -21.98 10.73 -9.06
C TRP A 45 -22.59 10.95 -7.68
N ILE A 46 -22.00 11.88 -6.95
CA ILE A 46 -22.45 12.29 -5.62
C ILE A 46 -22.54 13.81 -5.58
N GLU A 47 -23.71 14.32 -5.22
CA GLU A 47 -23.91 15.72 -4.87
C GLU A 47 -23.96 15.87 -3.36
N TRP A 48 -23.37 16.92 -2.81
CA TRP A 48 -23.47 17.22 -1.38
C TRP A 48 -23.27 18.72 -1.11
N GLU A 49 -23.71 19.16 0.06
CA GLU A 49 -23.62 20.56 0.48
C GLU A 49 -23.12 20.67 1.93
N PHE A 50 -22.14 21.55 2.17
CA PHE A 50 -21.74 21.92 3.53
C PHE A 50 -22.81 22.72 4.25
N THR A 51 -22.93 22.55 5.57
CA THR A 51 -23.77 23.44 6.37
C THR A 51 -23.26 24.89 6.32
N PRO A 52 -24.12 25.90 6.49
CA PRO A 52 -23.67 27.30 6.56
C PRO A 52 -22.59 27.54 7.62
N ASP A 53 -22.68 26.87 8.77
CA ASP A 53 -21.70 27.01 9.85
C ASP A 53 -20.37 26.33 9.52
N ALA A 54 -20.39 25.16 8.87
CA ALA A 54 -19.17 24.53 8.36
C ALA A 54 -18.47 25.42 7.32
N ARG A 55 -19.21 26.04 6.40
CA ARG A 55 -18.64 26.98 5.43
C ARG A 55 -17.97 28.18 6.11
N LYS A 56 -18.64 28.80 7.09
CA LYS A 56 -18.06 29.92 7.87
C LYS A 56 -16.81 29.48 8.60
N LEU A 57 -16.84 28.33 9.28
CA LEU A 57 -15.70 27.79 10.02
C LEU A 57 -14.49 27.58 9.10
N ILE A 58 -14.70 26.93 7.96
CA ILE A 58 -13.64 26.64 6.99
C ILE A 58 -13.08 27.96 6.40
N GLN A 59 -13.95 28.91 6.04
CA GLN A 59 -13.54 30.21 5.49
C GLN A 59 -12.78 31.07 6.50
N ALA A 60 -13.11 30.99 7.78
CA ALA A 60 -12.45 31.74 8.86
C ALA A 60 -11.12 31.12 9.31
N SER A 61 -10.76 29.93 8.83
CA SER A 61 -9.53 29.26 9.28
C SER A 61 -8.28 29.93 8.72
N GLU A 62 -7.44 30.45 9.61
CA GLU A 62 -6.13 31.01 9.25
C GLU A 62 -5.03 29.94 9.13
N THR A 63 -5.34 28.70 9.55
CA THR A 63 -4.40 27.59 9.52
C THR A 63 -4.81 26.59 8.45
N TYR A 64 -3.89 26.31 7.53
CA TYR A 64 -4.06 25.35 6.45
C TYR A 64 -2.82 24.48 6.29
N ALA A 65 -3.05 23.25 5.81
CA ALA A 65 -2.03 22.32 5.38
C ALA A 65 -2.31 21.87 3.95
N VAL A 66 -1.25 21.71 3.16
CA VAL A 66 -1.36 21.08 1.85
C VAL A 66 -1.16 19.59 2.02
N LEU A 67 -2.17 18.81 1.63
CA LEU A 67 -2.13 17.35 1.69
C LEU A 67 -1.96 16.77 0.29
N ASN A 68 -1.06 15.80 0.14
CA ASN A 68 -0.93 15.05 -1.10
C ASN A 68 -2.05 14.00 -1.15
N ARG A 69 -2.93 14.11 -2.15
CA ARG A 69 -4.09 13.22 -2.33
C ARG A 69 -3.68 11.74 -2.44
N GLN A 70 -2.66 11.41 -3.23
CA GLN A 70 -2.23 10.02 -3.40
C GLN A 70 -1.69 9.45 -2.08
N ALA A 71 -0.93 10.23 -1.31
CA ALA A 71 -0.46 9.84 0.01
C ALA A 71 -1.63 9.60 0.97
N VAL A 72 -2.57 10.54 1.06
CA VAL A 72 -3.77 10.45 1.90
C VAL A 72 -4.58 9.18 1.60
N LEU A 73 -4.85 8.92 0.32
CA LEU A 73 -5.58 7.73 -0.12
C LEU A 73 -4.72 6.44 0.00
N GLY A 74 -3.40 6.59 0.12
CA GLY A 74 -2.46 5.49 0.26
C GLY A 74 -2.33 4.97 1.69
N PHE A 75 -2.61 5.80 2.70
CA PHE A 75 -2.54 5.39 4.10
C PHE A 75 -3.58 4.30 4.42
N ARG A 76 -3.12 3.23 5.08
CA ARG A 76 -3.98 2.17 5.63
C ARG A 76 -4.27 2.38 7.12
N SER A 77 -3.45 3.17 7.81
CA SER A 77 -3.64 3.49 9.22
C SER A 77 -4.26 4.88 9.40
N ASN A 78 -5.38 4.95 10.11
CA ASN A 78 -5.95 6.23 10.56
C ASN A 78 -4.96 7.06 11.39
N TYR A 79 -4.10 6.39 12.16
CA TYR A 79 -3.07 7.08 12.94
C TYR A 79 -1.93 7.61 12.07
N ALA A 80 -1.61 6.94 10.96
CA ALA A 80 -0.66 7.48 9.99
C ALA A 80 -1.22 8.73 9.32
N LEU A 81 -2.50 8.72 8.93
CA LEU A 81 -3.18 9.90 8.40
C LEU A 81 -3.16 11.06 9.40
N LYS A 82 -3.51 10.82 10.68
CA LYS A 82 -3.47 11.87 11.72
C LYS A 82 -2.07 12.43 11.96
N LEU A 83 -1.06 11.56 12.04
CA LEU A 83 0.33 12.01 12.22
C LEU A 83 0.86 12.74 10.96
N TYR A 84 0.42 12.32 9.77
CA TYR A 84 0.70 13.02 8.52
C TYR A 84 0.07 14.41 8.49
N GLU A 85 -1.19 14.56 8.90
CA GLU A 85 -1.87 15.87 9.02
C GLU A 85 -1.11 16.81 9.98
N LEU A 86 -0.68 16.30 11.15
CA LEU A 86 0.13 17.06 12.11
C LEU A 86 1.45 17.54 11.50
N GLY A 87 2.08 16.71 10.67
CA GLY A 87 3.30 17.02 9.97
C GLY A 87 3.11 18.05 8.85
N ALA A 88 2.09 17.86 8.02
CA ALA A 88 1.77 18.77 6.92
C ALA A 88 1.41 20.19 7.41
N LEU A 89 0.78 20.31 8.59
CA LEU A 89 0.51 21.60 9.24
C LEU A 89 1.78 22.34 9.69
N ARG A 90 2.87 21.61 9.95
CA ARG A 90 4.11 22.11 10.53
C ARG A 90 5.26 22.20 9.54
N LEU A 91 5.18 21.45 8.45
CA LEU A 91 6.17 21.50 7.39
C LEU A 91 6.29 22.94 6.88
N HIS A 92 7.53 23.42 6.73
CA HIS A 92 7.86 24.79 6.32
C HIS A 92 7.45 25.91 7.31
N ARG A 93 7.06 25.57 8.55
CA ARG A 93 6.87 26.56 9.63
C ARG A 93 8.18 26.79 10.39
N ARG A 94 8.31 27.97 11.00
CA ARG A 94 9.47 28.32 11.86
C ARG A 94 9.67 27.32 13.00
N GLN A 95 8.57 26.81 13.56
CA GLN A 95 8.58 25.76 14.56
C GLN A 95 7.97 24.49 13.95
N ALA A 96 8.81 23.71 13.27
CA ALA A 96 8.42 22.48 12.57
C ALA A 96 8.32 21.26 13.49
N THR A 97 8.22 21.47 14.81
CA THR A 97 8.10 20.40 15.81
C THR A 97 6.73 20.37 16.46
N TRP A 98 6.31 19.17 16.84
CA TRP A 98 5.19 18.98 17.76
C TRP A 98 5.76 18.43 19.06
N ARG A 99 5.35 18.96 20.20
CA ARG A 99 5.75 18.46 21.51
C ARG A 99 4.54 18.38 22.42
N GLY A 100 4.43 17.29 23.17
CA GLY A 100 3.33 17.09 24.11
C GLY A 100 3.52 15.85 24.96
N ASP A 101 2.75 15.78 26.04
CA ASP A 101 2.65 14.59 26.89
C ASP A 101 1.83 13.47 26.21
N MET A 102 1.63 12.37 26.94
CA MET A 102 0.87 11.23 26.43
C MET A 102 -0.60 11.58 26.16
N GLN A 103 -1.20 12.45 26.97
CA GLN A 103 -2.61 12.84 26.81
C GLN A 103 -2.78 13.71 25.56
N ALA A 104 -1.89 14.67 25.35
CA ALA A 104 -1.83 15.50 24.16
C ALA A 104 -1.59 14.66 22.89
N LEU A 105 -0.69 13.67 22.94
CA LEU A 105 -0.44 12.77 21.81
C LEU A 105 -1.69 11.96 21.45
N ARG A 106 -2.36 11.41 22.47
CA ARG A 106 -3.60 10.65 22.28
C ARG A 106 -4.71 11.48 21.69
N ALA A 107 -4.91 12.70 22.21
CA ALA A 107 -5.88 13.64 21.66
C ALA A 107 -5.55 13.97 20.20
N ALA A 108 -4.29 14.25 19.88
CA ALA A 108 -3.85 14.59 18.54
C ALA A 108 -4.02 13.45 17.52
N LEU A 109 -3.89 12.19 17.96
CA LEU A 109 -4.07 11.00 17.12
C LEU A 109 -5.49 10.41 17.18
N GLY A 110 -6.39 10.98 18.00
CA GLY A 110 -7.75 10.46 18.19
C GLY A 110 -7.81 9.10 18.91
N ILE A 111 -6.88 8.83 19.83
CA ILE A 111 -6.79 7.55 20.55
C ILE A 111 -7.53 7.66 21.89
N PRO A 112 -8.60 6.88 22.12
CA PRO A 112 -9.32 6.86 23.40
C PRO A 112 -8.42 6.42 24.57
N PRO A 113 -8.56 7.00 25.79
CA PRO A 113 -7.69 6.74 26.94
C PRO A 113 -7.46 5.25 27.27
N GLU A 114 -8.47 4.42 27.03
CA GLU A 114 -8.52 2.98 27.31
C GLU A 114 -7.75 2.12 26.29
N VAL A 115 -7.39 2.65 25.12
CA VAL A 115 -6.71 1.90 24.04
C VAL A 115 -5.22 2.18 24.05
N TYR A 116 -4.35 1.16 24.12
CA TYR A 116 -2.89 1.30 24.23
C TYR A 116 -2.44 2.02 25.52
N THR A 117 -2.92 1.55 26.66
CA THR A 117 -2.69 2.17 27.98
C THR A 117 -1.21 2.31 28.34
N ASP A 118 -0.36 1.36 27.93
CA ASP A 118 1.08 1.44 28.07
C ASP A 118 1.78 2.02 26.82
N PHE A 119 2.82 2.82 27.05
CA PHE A 119 3.58 3.47 26.00
C PHE A 119 4.28 2.47 25.07
N ALA A 120 4.77 1.33 25.57
CA ALA A 120 5.41 0.35 24.70
C ALA A 120 4.40 -0.29 23.71
N GLN A 121 3.12 -0.35 24.07
CA GLN A 121 2.07 -0.74 23.10
C GLN A 121 1.79 0.37 22.10
N LEU A 122 1.62 1.61 22.57
CA LEU A 122 1.36 2.77 21.71
C LEU A 122 2.51 2.96 20.69
N ARG A 123 3.76 2.88 21.14
CA ARG A 123 4.94 2.95 20.28
C ARG A 123 4.91 1.90 19.16
N ARG A 124 4.78 0.62 19.52
CA ARG A 124 4.82 -0.50 18.55
C ARG A 124 3.62 -0.58 17.63
N LYS A 125 2.42 -0.31 18.16
CA LYS A 125 1.17 -0.48 17.39
C LYS A 125 0.75 0.77 16.64
N VAL A 126 1.22 1.94 17.06
CA VAL A 126 0.82 3.23 16.48
C VAL A 126 2.01 3.94 15.88
N LEU A 127 2.98 4.37 16.69
CA LEU A 127 4.02 5.32 16.24
C LEU A 127 4.95 4.71 15.18
N GLU A 128 5.47 3.52 15.44
CA GLU A 128 6.39 2.85 14.52
C GLU A 128 5.69 2.51 13.19
N LYS A 129 4.43 2.05 13.25
CA LYS A 129 3.64 1.76 12.06
C LYS A 129 3.30 3.01 11.26
N ALA A 130 2.89 4.08 11.96
CA ALA A 130 2.55 5.36 11.35
C ALA A 130 3.78 6.00 10.70
N LYS A 131 4.92 6.06 11.41
CA LYS A 131 6.19 6.54 10.84
C LYS A 131 6.56 5.77 9.59
N ALA A 132 6.57 4.44 9.65
CA ALA A 132 7.02 3.63 8.52
C ALA A 132 6.09 3.78 7.30
N GLU A 133 4.80 4.07 7.50
CA GLU A 133 3.88 4.38 6.42
C GLU A 133 4.08 5.79 5.84
N ILE A 134 4.30 6.79 6.70
CA ILE A 134 4.56 8.17 6.29
C ILE A 134 5.89 8.26 5.55
N ASP A 135 6.95 7.66 6.10
CA ASP A 135 8.27 7.62 5.48
C ASP A 135 8.25 6.92 4.13
N GLN A 136 7.27 6.06 3.85
CA GLN A 136 7.10 5.41 2.55
C GLN A 136 6.29 6.26 1.56
N LEU A 137 5.24 6.96 2.01
CA LEU A 137 4.21 7.54 1.12
C LEU A 137 4.15 9.07 1.10
N ALA A 138 4.71 9.74 2.10
CA ALA A 138 4.69 11.20 2.20
C ALA A 138 5.96 11.83 1.63
N HIS A 139 5.86 13.11 1.29
CA HIS A 139 6.97 13.96 0.82
C HIS A 139 7.91 14.41 1.95
N PHE A 140 7.72 13.91 3.17
CA PHE A 140 8.56 14.17 4.34
C PHE A 140 8.72 12.89 5.17
N ARG A 141 9.72 12.88 6.05
CA ARG A 141 9.94 11.87 7.08
C ARG A 141 9.44 12.35 8.43
N VAL A 142 9.08 11.41 9.30
CA VAL A 142 8.72 11.71 10.68
C VAL A 142 9.74 11.12 11.62
N GLU A 143 10.42 11.96 12.39
CA GLU A 143 11.26 11.51 13.50
C GLU A 143 10.61 11.88 14.83
N TRP A 144 10.89 11.12 15.88
CA TRP A 144 10.53 11.51 17.23
C TRP A 144 11.60 11.17 18.25
N ARG A 145 11.63 11.94 19.34
CA ARG A 145 12.41 11.62 20.54
C ARG A 145 11.51 11.53 21.75
N GLU A 146 11.90 10.64 22.66
CA GLU A 146 11.25 10.48 23.95
C GLU A 146 11.96 11.34 24.99
N ILE A 147 11.20 12.15 25.70
CA ILE A 147 11.67 12.92 26.85
C ILE A 147 11.26 12.15 28.09
N ARG A 148 12.24 11.81 28.93
CA ARG A 148 12.05 10.90 30.06
C ARG A 148 12.35 11.59 31.39
N GLN A 149 11.58 11.23 32.40
CA GLN A 149 11.87 11.50 33.79
C GLN A 149 12.09 10.17 34.50
N GLY A 150 13.36 9.85 34.77
CA GLY A 150 13.76 8.51 35.22
C GLY A 150 13.47 7.46 34.14
N ARG A 151 12.68 6.44 34.49
CA ARG A 151 12.30 5.33 33.57
C ARG A 151 11.05 5.64 32.74
N THR A 152 10.29 6.68 33.10
CA THR A 152 9.00 7.00 32.50
C THR A 152 9.18 8.01 31.37
N VAL A 153 8.53 7.76 30.23
CA VAL A 153 8.41 8.74 29.14
C VAL A 153 7.33 9.75 29.53
N THR A 154 7.72 11.01 29.70
CA THR A 154 6.81 12.09 30.08
C THR A 154 6.26 12.83 28.87
N GLU A 155 7.10 13.04 27.86
CA GLU A 155 6.73 13.76 26.64
C GLU A 155 7.36 13.14 25.40
N LEU A 156 6.76 13.43 24.26
CA LEU A 156 7.34 13.16 22.96
C LEU A 156 7.52 14.46 22.19
N GLU A 157 8.59 14.54 21.43
CA GLU A 157 8.82 15.60 20.46
C GLU A 157 9.00 14.99 19.07
N PHE A 158 8.10 15.35 18.16
CA PHE A 158 8.11 14.94 16.76
C PHE A 158 8.71 16.05 15.91
N ARG A 159 9.46 15.64 14.89
CA ARG A 159 10.04 16.49 13.86
C ARG A 159 9.64 15.95 12.48
N PHE A 160 9.33 16.88 11.58
CA PHE A 160 8.91 16.57 10.22
C PHE A 160 9.96 17.15 9.27
N GLU A 161 10.63 16.27 8.52
CA GLU A 161 11.77 16.65 7.70
C GLU A 161 11.44 16.42 6.21
N PRO A 162 11.51 17.45 5.35
CA PRO A 162 11.24 17.28 3.94
C PRO A 162 12.24 16.29 3.32
N LYS A 163 11.74 15.45 2.42
CA LYS A 163 12.59 14.48 1.71
C LYS A 163 13.48 15.18 0.68
N GLY A 164 14.70 14.65 0.52
CA GLY A 164 15.57 15.02 -0.60
C GLY A 164 15.04 14.51 -1.94
N ALA A 165 15.54 15.06 -3.05
CA ALA A 165 15.05 14.72 -4.39
C ALA A 165 15.05 13.21 -4.71
N PRO A 166 16.09 12.41 -4.39
CA PRO A 166 16.06 10.97 -4.65
C PRO A 166 14.92 10.24 -3.94
N GLU A 167 14.66 10.60 -2.69
CA GLU A 167 13.62 9.97 -1.88
C GLU A 167 12.21 10.40 -2.30
N VAL A 168 12.06 11.63 -2.80
CA VAL A 168 10.81 12.09 -3.39
C VAL A 168 10.47 11.25 -4.62
N ILE A 169 11.45 10.94 -5.47
CA ILE A 169 11.26 10.07 -6.63
C ILE A 169 10.81 8.67 -6.19
N GLU A 170 11.49 8.07 -5.21
CA GLU A 170 11.09 6.76 -4.67
C GLU A 170 9.67 6.76 -4.10
N THR A 171 9.27 7.87 -3.46
CA THR A 171 7.91 8.05 -2.92
C THR A 171 6.88 8.09 -4.04
N VAL A 172 7.15 8.84 -5.12
CA VAL A 172 6.26 8.91 -6.29
C VAL A 172 6.14 7.54 -6.93
N ASP A 173 7.26 6.86 -7.17
CA ASP A 173 7.25 5.51 -7.73
C ASP A 173 6.46 4.54 -6.84
N GLU A 174 6.55 4.66 -5.51
CA GLU A 174 5.80 3.81 -4.59
C GLU A 174 4.30 4.11 -4.56
N LEU A 175 3.89 5.36 -4.79
CA LEU A 175 2.49 5.74 -4.94
C LEU A 175 1.89 5.18 -6.23
N ASP A 176 2.69 5.07 -7.30
CA ASP A 176 2.26 4.50 -8.59
C ASP A 176 2.22 2.96 -8.57
N ARG A 177 2.99 2.32 -7.69
CA ARG A 177 2.95 0.86 -7.52
C ARG A 177 1.66 0.37 -6.85
N HIS A 178 1.27 -0.86 -7.19
CA HIS A 178 0.12 -1.52 -6.57
C HIS A 178 0.30 -1.70 -5.06
N SER A 179 -0.75 -1.39 -4.29
CA SER A 179 -0.71 -1.36 -2.82
C SER A 179 -0.49 -2.74 -2.16
N ALA A 180 -0.81 -3.85 -2.83
CA ALA A 180 -0.68 -5.19 -2.27
C ALA A 180 0.74 -5.56 -1.82
N GLY A 181 1.78 -5.08 -2.52
CA GLY A 181 3.18 -5.36 -2.17
C GLY A 181 3.82 -4.32 -1.25
N ARG A 182 3.07 -3.29 -0.84
CA ARG A 182 3.61 -2.12 -0.15
C ARG A 182 4.22 -2.46 1.20
N GLN A 183 3.54 -3.33 1.96
CA GLN A 183 4.02 -3.77 3.26
C GLN A 183 5.33 -4.56 3.13
N ALA A 184 5.39 -5.53 2.22
CA ALA A 184 6.60 -6.31 2.00
C ALA A 184 7.79 -5.41 1.59
N ARG A 185 7.57 -4.42 0.72
CA ARG A 185 8.62 -3.46 0.31
C ARG A 185 9.10 -2.62 1.49
N ARG A 186 8.19 -2.16 2.35
CA ARG A 186 8.52 -1.40 3.57
C ARG A 186 9.36 -2.22 4.54
N GLU A 187 9.04 -3.50 4.68
CA GLU A 187 9.74 -4.42 5.58
C GLU A 187 11.04 -4.96 4.97
N GLY A 188 11.40 -4.55 3.74
CA GLY A 188 12.60 -5.04 3.03
C GLY A 188 12.51 -6.51 2.65
N ALA A 189 11.32 -7.11 2.69
CA ALA A 189 11.07 -8.52 2.40
C ALA A 189 10.87 -8.81 0.90
N VAL A 190 11.23 -7.85 0.03
CA VAL A 190 11.11 -7.98 -1.43
C VAL A 190 12.49 -8.14 -2.02
N GLU A 191 12.67 -9.22 -2.78
CA GLU A 191 13.88 -9.44 -3.55
C GLU A 191 14.00 -8.36 -4.64
N SER A 192 15.09 -7.59 -4.61
CA SER A 192 15.35 -6.59 -5.65
C SER A 192 15.79 -7.30 -6.93
N ILE A 193 14.88 -7.43 -7.90
CA ILE A 193 15.27 -7.86 -9.25
C ILE A 193 15.86 -6.64 -9.96
N SER A 194 17.17 -6.45 -9.83
CA SER A 194 17.89 -5.44 -10.61
C SER A 194 17.93 -5.88 -12.07
N VAL A 195 17.13 -5.25 -12.93
CA VAL A 195 17.33 -5.36 -14.39
C VAL A 195 18.57 -4.55 -14.74
N GLY A 196 19.73 -5.22 -14.77
CA GLY A 196 20.97 -4.62 -15.24
C GLY A 196 20.89 -4.28 -16.73
N LYS A 197 20.89 -2.99 -17.06
CA LYS A 197 21.25 -2.50 -18.39
C LYS A 197 22.74 -2.82 -18.59
N GLY A 198 23.05 -3.55 -19.66
CA GLY A 198 24.29 -4.31 -19.80
C GLY A 198 25.59 -3.50 -19.85
N ALA A 199 26.64 -4.11 -19.31
CA ALA A 199 27.99 -4.20 -19.89
C ALA A 199 28.83 -5.17 -19.02
N THR A 200 29.63 -6.01 -19.68
CA THR A 200 30.48 -7.10 -19.17
C THR A 200 31.42 -6.65 -18.03
N PRO A 201 31.68 -7.49 -16.99
CA PRO A 201 32.96 -8.21 -16.95
C PRO A 201 32.92 -9.62 -16.28
N ALA A 202 33.98 -10.37 -16.55
CA ALA A 202 34.32 -11.68 -15.99
C ALA A 202 34.88 -11.59 -14.54
N PRO A 203 35.26 -12.70 -13.85
CA PRO A 203 34.78 -13.06 -12.50
C PRO A 203 35.75 -12.71 -11.34
N PRO A 204 35.31 -12.83 -10.06
CA PRO A 204 35.82 -13.97 -9.30
C PRO A 204 34.82 -14.66 -8.33
N LYS A 205 34.93 -16.00 -8.38
CA LYS A 205 34.86 -17.05 -7.35
C LYS A 205 33.80 -17.07 -6.23
N VAL A 206 32.85 -17.98 -6.45
CA VAL A 206 32.45 -19.17 -5.66
C VAL A 206 32.23 -19.02 -4.15
N VAL A 207 30.97 -19.16 -3.71
CA VAL A 207 30.58 -20.16 -2.69
C VAL A 207 29.26 -20.87 -3.09
N GLU A 208 29.44 -22.13 -3.46
CA GLU A 208 28.58 -23.33 -3.38
C GLU A 208 27.10 -23.36 -3.83
N ARG A 209 26.96 -24.12 -4.93
CA ARG A 209 25.80 -24.81 -5.49
C ARG A 209 24.97 -25.58 -4.46
N LYS A 210 23.64 -25.44 -4.54
CA LYS A 210 22.73 -26.59 -4.39
C LYS A 210 22.16 -26.96 -5.76
N LYS A 211 22.26 -28.25 -6.11
CA LYS A 211 21.71 -28.83 -7.34
C LYS A 211 20.19 -28.63 -7.42
N PRO A 212 19.61 -28.57 -8.63
CA PRO A 212 18.17 -28.49 -8.80
C PRO A 212 17.54 -29.80 -8.30
N THR A 213 16.66 -29.69 -7.31
CA THR A 213 15.72 -30.77 -6.99
C THR A 213 14.89 -31.05 -8.24
N GLU A 214 14.94 -32.28 -8.73
CA GLU A 214 14.15 -32.77 -9.87
C GLU A 214 12.65 -32.76 -9.53
N THR A 215 12.03 -31.61 -9.66
CA THR A 215 10.60 -31.42 -9.52
C THR A 215 9.86 -31.91 -10.79
N GLY A 216 8.60 -32.30 -10.66
CA GLY A 216 7.78 -32.89 -11.74
C GLY A 216 7.40 -31.89 -12.83
N PHE A 217 6.32 -32.15 -13.58
CA PHE A 217 5.72 -31.12 -14.43
C PHE A 217 4.79 -30.24 -13.58
N PRO A 218 4.78 -28.90 -13.74
CA PRO A 218 3.93 -28.03 -12.93
C PRO A 218 2.45 -28.38 -13.07
N THR A 219 1.69 -28.27 -11.98
CA THR A 219 0.24 -28.54 -11.94
C THR A 219 -0.60 -27.30 -12.23
N GLY A 220 -0.06 -26.10 -12.02
CA GLY A 220 -0.73 -24.81 -12.24
C GLY A 220 -0.38 -24.13 -13.57
N SER A 221 -0.79 -22.87 -13.73
CA SER A 221 -0.43 -22.08 -14.91
C SER A 221 1.09 -22.02 -15.08
N LEU A 222 1.55 -22.23 -16.31
CA LEU A 222 2.96 -22.08 -16.68
C LEU A 222 3.35 -20.62 -16.85
N ARG A 223 2.45 -19.62 -16.68
CA ARG A 223 2.69 -18.20 -17.01
C ARG A 223 3.52 -17.43 -15.99
N TYR A 224 3.66 -17.91 -14.76
CA TYR A 224 4.37 -17.22 -13.69
C TYR A 224 5.34 -18.19 -13.00
N GLY A 225 6.42 -17.68 -12.40
CA GLY A 225 7.41 -18.49 -11.66
C GLY A 225 8.63 -18.95 -12.48
N GLU A 226 9.74 -19.20 -11.77
CA GLU A 226 11.01 -19.69 -12.32
C GLU A 226 11.00 -21.20 -12.58
N TYR A 227 10.27 -21.96 -11.77
CA TYR A 227 10.13 -23.41 -11.95
C TYR A 227 9.39 -23.75 -13.26
N GLU A 228 8.39 -22.95 -13.61
CA GLU A 228 7.61 -23.05 -14.84
C GLU A 228 8.33 -22.49 -16.07
N SER A 229 9.45 -21.76 -15.86
CA SER A 229 10.10 -20.97 -16.92
C SER A 229 10.66 -21.84 -18.05
N GLU A 230 11.22 -23.01 -17.72
CA GLU A 230 11.74 -23.97 -18.69
C GLU A 230 10.60 -24.50 -19.58
N PHE A 231 9.51 -24.95 -18.96
CA PHE A 231 8.35 -25.46 -19.68
C PHE A 231 7.65 -24.37 -20.49
N ARG A 232 7.57 -23.14 -19.95
CA ARG A 232 7.04 -21.98 -20.68
C ARG A 232 7.86 -21.67 -21.93
N SER A 233 9.19 -21.68 -21.80
CA SER A 233 10.09 -21.42 -22.93
C SER A 233 9.89 -22.45 -24.03
N ILE A 234 9.85 -23.73 -23.67
CA ILE A 234 9.60 -24.83 -24.62
C ILE A 234 8.21 -24.67 -25.26
N GLY A 235 7.18 -24.39 -24.47
CA GLY A 235 5.81 -24.20 -24.96
C GLY A 235 5.69 -23.03 -25.94
N ARG A 236 6.36 -21.90 -25.67
CA ARG A 236 6.37 -20.75 -26.60
C ARG A 236 7.14 -21.04 -27.88
N GLN A 237 8.30 -21.70 -27.76
CA GLN A 237 9.17 -21.96 -28.89
C GLN A 237 8.59 -23.01 -29.85
N TYR A 238 7.96 -24.05 -29.30
CA TYR A 238 7.51 -25.21 -30.08
C TYR A 238 5.99 -25.33 -30.19
N GLY A 239 5.22 -24.56 -29.43
CA GLY A 239 3.75 -24.56 -29.42
C GLY A 239 3.08 -23.70 -30.49
N GLY A 240 3.85 -23.12 -31.42
CA GLY A 240 3.32 -22.55 -32.67
C GLY A 240 2.33 -21.39 -32.50
N GLY A 241 2.42 -20.64 -31.40
CA GLY A 241 1.58 -19.48 -31.09
C GLY A 241 0.35 -19.78 -30.26
N TRP A 242 0.07 -21.04 -29.93
CA TRP A 242 -1.02 -21.40 -29.02
C TRP A 242 -0.71 -21.00 -27.58
N ASP A 243 -1.74 -20.73 -26.79
CA ASP A 243 -1.61 -20.45 -25.36
C ASP A 243 -0.92 -21.60 -24.64
N VAL A 244 0.17 -21.30 -23.93
CA VAL A 244 1.01 -22.30 -23.29
C VAL A 244 0.27 -23.07 -22.19
N ASP A 245 -0.67 -22.44 -21.49
CA ASP A 245 -1.47 -23.13 -20.45
C ASP A 245 -2.43 -24.12 -21.10
N MET A 246 -3.01 -23.77 -22.24
CA MET A 246 -3.89 -24.67 -23.01
C MET A 246 -3.13 -25.90 -23.52
N ILE A 247 -1.87 -25.73 -23.97
CA ILE A 247 -1.02 -26.87 -24.35
C ILE A 247 -0.65 -27.70 -23.11
N ALA A 248 -0.37 -27.04 -21.98
CA ALA A 248 0.00 -27.70 -20.72
C ALA A 248 -1.14 -28.55 -20.16
N ASP A 249 -2.38 -28.06 -20.21
CA ASP A 249 -3.57 -28.80 -19.81
C ASP A 249 -3.79 -30.03 -20.71
N GLY A 250 -3.60 -29.88 -22.01
CA GLY A 250 -3.63 -31.01 -22.95
C GLY A 250 -2.56 -32.06 -22.65
N PHE A 251 -1.35 -31.63 -22.29
CA PHE A 251 -0.26 -32.54 -21.94
C PHE A 251 -0.53 -33.29 -20.64
N ARG A 252 -1.06 -32.61 -19.61
CA ARG A 252 -1.50 -33.26 -18.36
C ARG A 252 -2.58 -34.29 -18.62
N ALA A 253 -3.59 -33.95 -19.43
CA ALA A 253 -4.68 -34.84 -19.78
C ALA A 253 -4.20 -36.08 -20.56
N GLN A 254 -3.27 -35.93 -21.51
CA GLN A 254 -2.74 -37.05 -22.29
C GLN A 254 -1.77 -37.93 -21.50
N MET A 255 -0.97 -37.36 -20.60
CA MET A 255 0.07 -38.09 -19.87
C MET A 255 -0.45 -38.75 -18.59
N GLY A 256 -1.44 -38.15 -17.91
CA GLY A 256 -2.03 -38.71 -16.69
C GLY A 256 -0.98 -39.14 -15.66
N GLU A 257 -1.18 -40.34 -15.08
CA GLU A 257 -0.27 -40.94 -14.09
C GLU A 257 1.17 -41.16 -14.61
N ARG A 258 1.40 -41.18 -15.93
CA ARG A 258 2.75 -41.33 -16.49
C ARG A 258 3.64 -40.13 -16.19
N LEU A 259 3.05 -38.96 -15.92
CA LEU A 259 3.76 -37.74 -15.58
C LEU A 259 4.51 -37.86 -14.24
N GLU A 260 3.99 -38.67 -13.31
CA GLU A 260 4.60 -38.91 -12.01
C GLU A 260 5.96 -39.61 -12.12
N ARG A 261 6.20 -40.35 -13.23
CA ARG A 261 7.43 -41.11 -13.48
C ARG A 261 8.47 -40.36 -14.31
N LEU A 262 8.17 -39.13 -14.76
CA LEU A 262 9.07 -38.33 -15.59
C LEU A 262 9.70 -37.18 -14.80
N ARG A 263 11.02 -37.03 -14.90
CA ARG A 263 11.78 -35.95 -14.27
C ARG A 263 12.90 -35.45 -15.20
N GLY A 264 13.36 -34.23 -14.95
CA GLY A 264 14.51 -33.62 -15.61
C GLY A 264 14.44 -33.66 -17.14
N ALA A 265 15.57 -33.97 -17.80
CA ALA A 265 15.70 -33.93 -19.26
C ALA A 265 14.68 -34.81 -20.02
N LYS A 266 14.25 -35.94 -19.43
CA LYS A 266 13.23 -36.81 -20.05
C LYS A 266 11.86 -36.15 -20.06
N LEU A 267 11.53 -35.39 -19.01
CA LEU A 267 10.29 -34.64 -18.92
C LEU A 267 10.29 -33.48 -19.92
N ALA A 268 11.39 -32.72 -19.99
CA ALA A 268 11.54 -31.63 -20.95
C ALA A 268 11.42 -32.11 -22.41
N ALA A 269 12.04 -33.25 -22.74
CA ALA A 269 11.93 -33.86 -24.07
C ALA A 269 10.49 -34.31 -24.40
N ALA A 270 9.79 -34.92 -23.44
CA ALA A 270 8.39 -35.33 -23.62
C ALA A 270 7.46 -34.12 -23.82
N TRP A 271 7.67 -33.05 -23.06
CA TRP A 271 6.91 -31.80 -23.19
C TRP A 271 7.16 -31.11 -24.54
N LYS A 272 8.42 -31.03 -24.97
CA LYS A 272 8.78 -30.49 -26.29
C LYS A 272 8.10 -31.25 -27.42
N GLY A 273 8.21 -32.58 -27.43
CA GLY A 273 7.58 -33.40 -28.47
C GLY A 273 6.06 -33.27 -28.49
N PHE A 274 5.44 -33.06 -27.33
CA PHE A 274 4.01 -32.77 -27.25
C PHE A 274 3.64 -31.42 -27.85
N CYS A 275 4.42 -30.37 -27.59
CA CYS A 275 4.21 -29.03 -28.17
C CYS A 275 4.31 -29.06 -29.71
N GLU A 276 5.33 -29.72 -30.26
CA GLU A 276 5.51 -29.88 -31.71
C GLU A 276 4.32 -30.66 -32.32
N GLY A 277 3.89 -31.75 -31.67
CA GLY A 277 2.73 -32.52 -32.08
C GLY A 277 1.41 -31.76 -31.97
N TRP A 278 1.28 -30.83 -31.01
CA TRP A 278 0.10 -29.99 -30.82
C TRP A 278 -0.15 -29.10 -32.03
N VAL A 279 0.91 -28.43 -32.51
CA VAL A 279 0.85 -27.56 -33.70
C VAL A 279 0.62 -28.37 -34.97
N ASN A 280 1.33 -29.49 -35.12
CA ASN A 280 1.20 -30.32 -36.31
C ASN A 280 -0.23 -30.86 -36.50
N ARG A 281 -0.98 -31.09 -35.41
CA ARG A 281 -2.38 -31.55 -35.47
C ARG A 281 -3.40 -30.43 -35.65
N ARG A 282 -3.13 -29.24 -35.09
CA ARG A 282 -4.14 -28.16 -34.97
C ARG A 282 -3.86 -26.95 -35.86
N GLY A 283 -2.72 -26.91 -36.55
CA GLY A 283 -2.26 -25.73 -37.27
C GLY A 283 -1.85 -24.61 -36.32
N ARG A 284 -1.59 -23.42 -36.87
CA ARG A 284 -1.35 -22.21 -36.07
C ARG A 284 -2.69 -21.51 -35.80
N PRO A 285 -2.88 -20.91 -34.61
CA PRO A 285 -4.10 -20.15 -34.33
C PRO A 285 -4.14 -18.92 -35.27
N GLN A 286 -5.33 -18.59 -35.79
CA GLN A 286 -5.59 -17.35 -36.55
C GLN A 286 -5.78 -16.17 -35.61
#